data_AF-A0A096MCW7-F1
#
_entry.id   AF-A0A096MCW7-F1
#
_cell.length_a   1.000
_cell.length_b   1.000
_cell.length_c   1.000
_cell.angle_alpha   90.00
_cell.angle_beta   90.00
_cell.angle_gamma   90.00
#
_symmetry.space_group_name_H-M   'P 1'
#
loop_
_entity.id
_entity.type
_entity.pdbx_description
1 polymer ?
#
loop_
_entity_poly.entity_id
_entity_poly.type
_entity_poly.pdbx_seq_one_letter_code
_entity_poly.pdbx_strand_id
1 'polypeptide(L)'
;ICQLAANAVFCCSPAICAGGCGGHRGVCEAPGRCRCNVGWEGQRCDSCQRHPGCLHGTCQLPWECSCNEGWGGLYCDQGGS
;
A
#
# COMPACT_ATOMS: atom_id res chain seq x y z
N ILE A 1 -13.77 5.22 -15.16
CA ILE A 1 -13.76 5.01 -16.63
C ILE A 1 -15.14 5.38 -17.14
N CYS A 2 -15.24 6.49 -17.88
CA CYS A 2 -16.47 6.89 -18.55
C CYS A 2 -16.68 5.91 -19.72
N GLN A 3 -17.79 5.17 -19.74
CA GLN A 3 -18.13 4.34 -20.89
C GLN A 3 -19.08 5.16 -21.76
N LEU A 4 -18.73 5.34 -23.04
CA LEU A 4 -19.65 5.94 -24.00
C LEU A 4 -20.82 4.97 -24.21
N ALA A 5 -22.00 5.37 -23.77
CA ALA A 5 -23.26 4.86 -24.28
C ALA A 5 -24.06 6.04 -24.83
N ALA A 6 -24.65 5.84 -26.01
CA ALA A 6 -25.29 6.85 -26.85
C ALA A 6 -26.12 7.89 -26.07
N ASN A 7 -25.75 9.17 -26.24
CA ASN A 7 -26.56 10.36 -25.94
C ASN A 7 -26.83 10.74 -24.48
N ALA A 8 -26.00 10.34 -23.51
CA ALA A 8 -25.97 10.98 -22.19
C ALA A 8 -24.54 11.11 -21.65
N VAL A 9 -24.06 12.33 -21.43
CA VAL A 9 -22.86 12.59 -20.62
C VAL A 9 -23.27 12.47 -19.16
N PHE A 10 -23.18 11.27 -18.60
CA PHE A 10 -23.29 11.05 -17.16
C PHE A 10 -21.93 10.60 -16.63
N CYS A 11 -21.16 11.55 -16.10
CA CYS A 11 -19.94 11.24 -15.37
C CYS A 11 -20.14 11.67 -13.91
N CYS A 12 -19.93 10.71 -12.98
CA CYS A 12 -19.42 10.85 -11.62
C CYS A 12 -20.06 9.85 -10.63
N SER A 13 -19.91 8.55 -10.87
CA SER A 13 -19.75 7.63 -9.74
C SER A 13 -18.24 7.53 -9.48
N PRO A 14 -17.76 7.74 -8.24
CA PRO A 14 -16.35 7.55 -7.92
C PRO A 14 -15.94 6.15 -8.39
N ALA A 15 -14.74 6.02 -8.97
CA ALA A 15 -14.22 4.71 -9.34
C ALA A 15 -14.33 3.79 -8.11
N ILE A 16 -14.97 2.63 -8.26
CA ILE A 16 -15.08 1.67 -7.16
C ILE A 16 -13.67 1.13 -6.93
N CYS A 17 -13.05 1.61 -5.86
CA CYS A 17 -11.70 1.19 -5.50
C CYS A 17 -11.75 -0.24 -5.00
N ALA A 18 -10.63 -0.96 -5.15
CA ALA A 18 -10.47 -2.24 -4.46
C ALA A 18 -10.71 -2.00 -2.95
N GLY A 19 -11.47 -2.87 -2.28
CA GLY A 19 -11.83 -2.64 -0.87
C GLY A 19 -10.58 -2.49 -0.01
N GLY A 20 -10.39 -1.33 0.64
CA GLY A 20 -9.17 -0.99 1.39
C GLY A 20 -8.20 -0.05 0.65
N CYS A 21 -8.41 0.20 -0.63
CA CYS A 21 -7.70 1.22 -1.41
C CYS A 21 -8.31 2.60 -1.17
N GLY A 22 -7.62 3.48 -0.44
CA GLY A 22 -8.04 4.87 -0.23
C GLY A 22 -7.35 5.57 0.95
N GLY A 23 -7.70 6.83 1.17
CA GLY A 23 -7.11 7.67 2.22
C GLY A 23 -5.71 8.18 1.85
N HIS A 24 -4.77 8.13 2.80
CA HIS A 24 -3.38 8.59 2.60
C HIS A 24 -2.46 7.54 1.97
N ARG A 25 -2.96 6.31 1.71
CA ARG A 25 -2.12 5.15 1.34
C ARG A 25 -2.10 4.85 -0.16
N GLY A 26 -3.13 5.25 -0.89
CA GLY A 26 -3.21 4.99 -2.32
C GLY A 26 -4.25 5.84 -3.03
N VAL A 27 -4.13 5.86 -4.35
CA VAL A 27 -4.99 6.58 -5.28
C VAL A 27 -5.64 5.58 -6.23
N CYS A 28 -6.93 5.76 -6.42
CA CYS A 28 -7.77 4.90 -7.24
C CYS A 28 -7.72 5.36 -8.70
N GLU A 29 -7.00 4.63 -9.55
CA GLU A 29 -6.80 5.01 -10.96
C GLU A 29 -7.90 4.48 -11.88
N ALA A 30 -8.41 3.30 -11.58
CA ALA A 30 -9.47 2.63 -12.32
C ALA A 30 -10.23 1.68 -11.38
N PRO A 31 -11.45 1.25 -11.74
CA PRO A 31 -12.18 0.22 -11.01
C PRO A 31 -11.29 -1.00 -10.74
N GLY A 32 -11.16 -1.38 -9.47
CA GLY A 32 -10.32 -2.51 -9.04
C GLY A 32 -8.79 -2.29 -9.12
N ARG A 33 -8.30 -1.13 -9.57
CA ARG A 33 -6.86 -0.80 -9.62
C ARG A 33 -6.50 0.29 -8.61
N CYS A 34 -5.60 -0.06 -7.69
CA CYS A 34 -5.04 0.88 -6.71
C CYS A 34 -3.59 1.19 -7.06
N ARG A 35 -3.24 2.47 -7.19
CA ARG A 35 -1.85 2.92 -7.20
C ARG A 35 -1.46 3.32 -5.80
N CYS A 36 -0.40 2.73 -5.26
CA CYS A 36 0.06 3.05 -3.92
C CYS A 36 0.82 4.35 -3.86
N ASN A 37 0.60 5.11 -2.79
CA ASN A 37 1.44 6.24 -2.45
C ASN A 37 2.81 5.74 -2.00
N VAL A 38 3.80 6.62 -2.06
CA VAL A 38 5.17 6.30 -1.64
C VAL A 38 5.17 5.71 -0.22
N GLY A 39 5.82 4.56 -0.05
CA GLY A 39 5.89 3.88 1.23
C GLY A 39 4.77 2.88 1.51
N TRP A 40 3.83 2.68 0.58
CA TRP A 40 2.78 1.65 0.66
C TRP A 40 2.87 0.68 -0.52
N GLU A 41 2.44 -0.55 -0.30
CA GLU A 41 2.48 -1.64 -1.27
C GLU A 41 1.32 -2.64 -1.10
N GLY A 42 1.28 -3.63 -1.99
CA GLY A 42 0.19 -4.61 -2.08
C GLY A 42 -0.93 -4.16 -3.02
N GLN A 43 -1.84 -5.08 -3.37
CA GLN A 43 -2.94 -4.84 -4.32
C GLN A 43 -3.89 -3.72 -3.87
N ARG A 44 -3.94 -3.46 -2.56
CA ARG A 44 -4.88 -2.53 -1.92
C ARG A 44 -4.16 -1.39 -1.20
N CYS A 45 -2.82 -1.34 -1.28
CA CYS A 45 -1.99 -0.35 -0.58
C CYS A 45 -2.22 -0.36 0.94
N ASP A 46 -2.47 -1.55 1.49
CA ASP A 46 -2.72 -1.81 2.90
C ASP A 46 -1.46 -2.27 3.65
N SER A 47 -0.39 -2.61 2.91
CA SER A 47 0.91 -2.98 3.48
C SER A 47 1.89 -1.82 3.37
N CYS A 48 2.69 -1.60 4.42
CA CYS A 48 3.76 -0.60 4.40
C CYS A 48 5.02 -1.19 3.78
N GLN A 49 5.77 -0.36 3.07
CA GLN A 49 7.13 -0.71 2.66
C GLN A 49 8.06 -0.57 3.86
N ARG A 50 8.79 -1.63 4.17
CA ARG A 50 9.79 -1.62 5.26
C ARG A 50 11.01 -0.78 4.86
N HIS A 51 11.78 -0.34 5.85
CA HIS A 51 13.05 0.33 5.59
C HIS A 51 13.92 -0.51 4.63
N PRO A 52 14.59 0.09 3.64
CA PRO A 52 15.55 -0.63 2.82
C PRO A 52 16.59 -1.34 3.69
N GLY A 53 16.81 -2.63 3.46
CA GLY A 53 17.70 -3.47 4.27
C GLY A 53 17.04 -4.20 5.43
N CYS A 54 15.78 -3.90 5.77
CA CYS A 54 15.04 -4.60 6.84
C CYS A 54 14.86 -6.08 6.52
N LEU A 55 15.58 -6.96 7.23
CA LEU A 55 15.57 -8.41 7.01
C LEU A 55 14.46 -9.07 7.84
N HIS A 56 14.59 -9.05 9.17
CA HIS A 56 13.69 -9.75 10.09
C HIS A 56 12.85 -8.79 10.93
N GLY A 57 12.18 -7.84 10.26
CA GLY A 57 11.28 -6.89 10.90
C GLY A 57 9.99 -6.65 10.13
N THR A 58 9.07 -5.98 10.81
CA THR A 58 7.77 -5.51 10.30
C THR A 58 7.70 -3.99 10.30
N CYS A 59 6.61 -3.42 9.78
CA CYS A 59 6.34 -2.00 9.83
C CYS A 59 4.86 -1.77 10.18
N GLN A 60 4.56 -0.62 10.78
CA GLN A 60 3.20 -0.09 10.89
C GLN A 60 3.06 1.20 10.06
N LEU A 61 4.14 1.99 10.01
CA LEU A 61 4.31 3.12 9.12
C LEU A 61 5.37 2.82 8.05
N PRO A 62 5.31 3.50 6.90
CA PRO A 62 6.34 3.36 5.88
C PRO A 62 7.74 3.60 6.41
N TRP A 63 8.68 2.79 5.92
CA TRP A 63 10.11 2.87 6.19
C TRP A 63 10.53 2.53 7.63
N GLU A 64 9.63 1.94 8.42
CA GLU A 64 9.99 1.34 9.70
C GLU A 64 10.65 -0.04 9.53
N CYS A 65 11.36 -0.48 10.57
CA CYS A 65 11.87 -1.83 10.71
C CYS A 65 11.80 -2.25 12.19
N SER A 66 10.62 -2.68 12.63
CA SER A 66 10.39 -3.20 13.97
C SER A 66 10.79 -4.67 14.01
N CYS A 67 11.88 -4.99 14.70
CA CYS A 67 12.44 -6.34 14.71
C CYS A 67 11.49 -7.36 15.33
N ASN A 68 11.44 -8.52 14.69
CA ASN A 68 10.78 -9.69 15.24
C ASN A 68 11.56 -10.21 16.45
N GLU A 69 10.90 -11.00 17.29
CA GLU A 69 11.54 -11.63 18.45
C GLU A 69 12.78 -12.44 18.02
N GLY A 70 13.88 -12.28 18.78
CA GLY A 70 15.18 -12.90 18.49
C GLY A 70 16.07 -12.12 17.51
N TRP A 71 15.60 -10.99 16.96
CA TRP A 71 16.37 -10.15 16.04
C TRP A 71 16.61 -8.74 16.60
N GLY A 72 17.75 -8.16 16.24
CA GLY A 72 18.16 -6.81 16.61
C GLY A 72 18.99 -6.13 15.52
N GLY A 73 19.43 -4.90 15.84
CA GLY A 73 20.10 -4.02 14.89
C GLY A 73 19.13 -3.13 14.11
N LEU A 74 19.66 -2.09 13.46
CA LEU A 74 18.88 -1.11 12.68
C LEU A 74 18.08 -1.76 11.54
N TYR A 75 18.63 -2.85 10.98
CA TYR A 75 18.07 -3.57 9.85
C TYR A 75 17.48 -4.93 10.25
N CYS A 76 17.39 -5.22 11.55
CA CYS A 76 16.96 -6.51 12.09
C CYS A 76 17.72 -7.68 11.44
N ASP A 77 19.03 -7.53 11.33
CA ASP A 77 19.97 -8.44 10.69
C ASP A 77 20.84 -9.21 11.69
N GLN A 78 20.74 -8.88 12.98
CA GLN A 78 21.51 -9.51 14.05
C GLN A 78 20.62 -10.48 14.82
N GLY A 79 20.83 -11.77 14.62
CA GLY A 79 20.11 -12.83 15.35
C GLY A 79 20.83 -13.15 16.66
N GLY A 80 20.11 -13.09 17.78
CA GLY A 80 20.58 -13.54 19.09
C GLY A 80 19.83 -14.80 19.50
N SER A 81 20.54 -15.94 19.52
CA SER A 81 20.06 -17.19 20.13
C SER A 81 20.21 -17.15 21.64
#